data_AF-A0AAD5GE41-F1
#
_entry.id   AF-A0AAD5GE41-F1
#
_cell.length_a   1.000
_cell.length_b   1.000
_cell.length_c   1.000
_cell.angle_alpha   90.00
_cell.angle_beta   90.00
_cell.angle_gamma   90.00
#
_symmetry.space_group_name_H-M   'P 1'
#
loop_
_entity.id
_entity.type
_entity.pdbx_description
1 polymer ?
#
loop_
_entity_poly.entity_id
_entity_poly.type
_entity_poly.pdbx_seq_one_letter_code
_entity_poly.pdbx_strand_id
1 'polypeptide(L)'
;ESEVTRLGLWGNYSIPSDNPYVEDKDLQREIWALGLQNPWRCSFDLERPSYFMCGDVGQNDYEEVNIITRKGNYGWRVYEGTDIYTPEKSPGGNTSISSINPIFPIMGYKHKDINKNEGSASITGGFFYRSMTDPCLHGSYLYGDLYAHNLWAGVETPENSGNFTTSNITFGCAKDSPVPCDLVPGSEQPALGYLFSYGQDNNKDVYLLSSSGVYRIVPPSRCGYTCAYESGTAGSTPAPTSPPRGSSSNMLKGSCKSLLLLLLLFIGLSY
;
A
#
# COMPACT_ATOMS: atom_id res chain seq x y z
N GLU A 1 39.26 4.27 3.38
CA GLU A 1 38.80 2.92 3.75
C GLU A 1 38.86 2.64 5.25
N SER A 2 39.92 3.01 5.99
CA SER A 2 40.07 2.72 7.44
C SER A 2 39.07 3.42 8.37
N GLU A 3 38.47 4.54 7.95
CA GLU A 3 37.54 5.31 8.79
C GLU A 3 36.08 4.78 8.72
N VAL A 4 35.71 4.18 7.59
CA VAL A 4 34.40 3.54 7.38
C VAL A 4 34.27 2.27 8.22
N THR A 5 35.34 1.47 8.30
CA THR A 5 35.41 0.29 9.18
C THR A 5 35.43 0.66 10.67
N ARG A 6 35.93 1.85 11.02
CA ARG A 6 35.98 2.34 12.42
C ARG A 6 34.62 2.80 12.94
N LEU A 7 33.74 3.27 12.06
CA LEU A 7 32.42 3.82 12.43
C LEU A 7 31.28 2.80 12.36
N GLY A 8 31.50 1.63 11.74
CA GLY A 8 30.58 0.49 11.85
C GLY A 8 29.20 0.70 11.20
N LEU A 9 29.07 1.60 10.23
CA LEU A 9 27.79 1.92 9.62
C LEU A 9 27.69 1.33 8.21
N TRP A 10 26.70 0.46 8.07
CA TRP A 10 26.07 0.16 6.81
C TRP A 10 25.58 1.48 6.16
N GLY A 11 26.22 1.90 5.08
CA GLY A 11 25.80 3.07 4.28
C GLY A 11 26.06 4.44 4.92
N ASN A 12 26.22 5.47 4.09
CA ASN A 12 26.33 6.86 4.54
C ASN A 12 24.92 7.42 4.77
N TYR A 13 24.42 7.39 6.00
CA TYR A 13 23.13 7.98 6.39
C TYR A 13 23.28 8.91 7.60
N SER A 14 22.30 9.81 7.77
CA SER A 14 22.19 10.69 8.94
C SER A 14 20.94 10.35 9.73
N ILE A 15 21.01 10.44 11.06
CA ILE A 15 19.83 10.34 11.92
C ILE A 15 19.04 11.66 11.83
N PRO A 16 17.73 11.61 11.50
CA PRO A 16 16.87 12.78 11.59
C PRO A 16 16.89 13.36 13.01
N SER A 17 17.03 14.68 13.15
CA SER A 17 17.07 15.33 14.47
C SER A 17 15.76 15.20 15.25
N ASP A 18 14.66 14.88 14.56
CA ASP A 18 13.34 14.66 15.11
C ASP A 18 13.00 13.17 15.33
N ASN A 19 13.97 12.26 15.18
CA ASN A 19 13.76 10.85 15.48
C ASN A 19 13.43 10.64 16.98
N PRO A 20 12.52 9.72 17.35
CA PRO A 20 11.92 9.69 18.68
C PRO A 20 12.89 9.35 19.82
N TYR A 21 14.01 8.69 19.51
CA TYR A 21 14.99 8.21 20.50
C TYR A 21 16.39 8.83 20.30
N VAL A 22 16.50 10.00 19.66
CA VAL A 22 17.80 10.63 19.39
C VAL A 22 18.60 10.97 20.67
N GLU A 23 17.91 11.36 21.74
CA GLU A 23 18.47 11.66 23.06
C GLU A 23 18.36 10.49 24.06
N ASP A 24 17.80 9.35 23.64
CA ASP A 24 17.65 8.18 24.50
C ASP A 24 19.04 7.55 24.73
N LYS A 25 19.31 7.14 25.97
CA LYS A 25 20.60 6.56 26.37
C LYS A 25 20.60 5.03 26.30
N ASP A 26 19.42 4.43 26.31
CA ASP A 26 19.21 2.99 26.37
C ASP A 26 18.80 2.43 25.01
N LEU A 27 18.15 3.25 24.17
CA LEU A 27 17.69 2.88 22.83
C LEU A 27 18.58 3.45 21.71
N GLN A 28 18.62 2.72 20.60
CA GLN A 28 19.33 3.16 19.39
C GLN A 28 18.60 4.33 18.74
N ARG A 29 19.37 5.30 18.23
CA ARG A 29 18.85 6.57 17.72
C ARG A 29 18.07 6.42 16.42
N GLU A 30 18.24 5.30 15.73
CA GLU A 30 17.59 4.91 14.47
C GLU A 30 16.14 4.46 14.68
N ILE A 31 15.79 4.02 15.88
CA ILE A 31 14.49 3.41 16.16
C ILE A 31 13.38 4.44 15.91
N TRP A 32 12.35 4.03 15.14
CA TRP A 32 11.13 4.83 14.92
C TRP A 32 9.98 4.33 15.79
N ALA A 33 9.85 3.02 15.89
CA ALA A 33 8.83 2.31 16.65
C ALA A 33 9.37 0.98 17.17
N LEU A 34 8.67 0.41 18.14
CA LEU A 34 9.05 -0.79 18.90
C LEU A 34 7.85 -1.74 19.02
N GLY A 35 8.08 -2.95 19.56
CA GLY A 35 7.02 -3.86 19.95
C GLY A 35 6.31 -4.55 18.79
N LEU A 36 6.92 -4.59 17.61
CA LEU A 36 6.54 -5.52 16.53
C LEU A 36 7.21 -6.87 16.78
N GLN A 37 6.61 -7.96 16.29
CA GLN A 37 7.24 -9.28 16.34
C GLN A 37 8.08 -9.56 15.10
N ASN A 38 7.40 -9.72 13.97
CA ASN A 38 7.93 -10.18 12.71
C ASN A 38 7.17 -9.43 11.59
N PRO A 39 7.50 -8.14 11.37
CA PRO A 39 6.82 -7.34 10.36
C PRO A 39 7.14 -7.85 8.95
N TRP A 40 6.10 -8.09 8.16
CA TRP A 40 6.16 -8.44 6.75
C TRP A 40 5.86 -7.21 5.88
N ARG A 41 5.26 -7.39 4.69
CA ARG A 41 5.12 -6.31 3.72
C ARG A 41 4.40 -5.10 4.33
N CYS A 42 5.11 -3.97 4.29
CA CYS A 42 4.57 -2.67 4.60
C CYS A 42 4.31 -1.84 3.34
N SER A 43 3.42 -0.86 3.44
CA SER A 43 3.22 0.14 2.40
C SER A 43 2.78 1.48 2.97
N PHE A 44 3.16 2.54 2.26
CA PHE A 44 2.61 3.86 2.47
C PHE A 44 1.35 4.04 1.64
N ASP A 45 0.39 4.76 2.19
CA ASP A 45 -0.68 5.33 1.41
C ASP A 45 -0.13 6.52 0.61
N LEU A 46 -0.09 6.40 -0.72
CA LEU A 46 0.48 7.43 -1.58
C LEU A 46 -0.29 8.76 -1.54
N GLU A 47 -1.57 8.73 -1.17
CA GLU A 47 -2.40 9.94 -1.03
C GLU A 47 -2.40 10.48 0.39
N ARG A 48 -2.01 9.65 1.37
CA ARG A 48 -1.90 10.02 2.79
C ARG A 48 -0.57 9.51 3.36
N PRO A 49 0.57 10.15 3.04
CA PRO A 49 1.90 9.62 3.36
C PRO A 49 2.20 9.37 4.85
N SER A 50 1.38 9.90 5.76
CA SER A 50 1.45 9.58 7.20
C SER A 50 0.91 8.19 7.54
N TYR A 51 0.15 7.56 6.64
CA TYR A 51 -0.37 6.20 6.80
C TYR A 51 0.66 5.21 6.26
N PHE A 52 1.50 4.73 7.17
CA PHE A 52 2.42 3.64 6.93
C PHE A 52 1.87 2.39 7.62
N MET A 53 1.47 1.38 6.86
CA MET A 53 0.90 0.15 7.41
C MET A 53 1.82 -1.04 7.18
N CYS A 54 1.90 -1.94 8.15
CA CYS A 54 2.66 -3.18 8.09
C CYS A 54 1.78 -4.34 8.53
N GLY A 55 1.89 -5.48 7.84
CA GLY A 55 1.49 -6.76 8.43
C GLY A 55 2.53 -7.20 9.45
N ASP A 56 2.11 -7.77 10.57
CA ASP A 56 2.98 -8.33 11.61
C ASP A 56 2.50 -9.73 11.97
N VAL A 57 3.40 -10.71 11.85
CA VAL A 57 3.06 -12.11 12.08
C VAL A 57 3.05 -12.38 13.58
N GLY A 58 2.00 -13.04 14.06
CA GLY A 58 1.90 -13.46 15.45
C GLY A 58 2.71 -14.70 15.76
N GLN A 59 2.70 -15.08 17.04
CA GLN A 59 3.48 -16.22 17.53
C GLN A 59 2.73 -17.53 17.40
N ASN A 60 1.43 -17.49 17.68
CA ASN A 60 0.58 -18.65 17.86
C ASN A 60 -0.76 -18.49 17.14
N ASP A 61 -1.47 -17.39 17.40
CA ASP A 61 -2.93 -17.38 17.22
C ASP A 61 -3.46 -16.17 16.45
N TYR A 62 -2.70 -15.09 16.31
CA TYR A 62 -3.21 -13.83 15.76
C TYR A 62 -2.29 -13.22 14.70
N GLU A 63 -2.85 -12.80 13.57
CA GLU A 63 -2.13 -12.06 12.54
C GLU A 63 -2.57 -10.60 12.52
N GLU A 64 -1.61 -9.67 12.44
CA GLU A 64 -1.86 -8.25 12.69
C GLU A 64 -1.63 -7.37 11.46
N VAL A 65 -2.40 -6.28 11.36
CA VAL A 65 -2.05 -5.11 10.54
C VAL A 65 -2.01 -3.89 11.44
N ASN A 66 -0.85 -3.23 11.44
CA ASN A 66 -0.55 -2.10 12.32
C ASN A 66 -0.33 -0.83 11.49
N ILE A 67 -0.90 0.29 11.94
CA ILE A 67 -0.49 1.63 11.47
C ILE A 67 0.74 2.07 12.27
N ILE A 68 1.87 2.17 11.57
CA ILE A 68 3.18 2.47 12.16
C ILE A 68 3.33 3.97 12.40
N THR A 69 3.47 4.35 13.66
CA THR A 69 3.51 5.75 14.10
C THR A 69 4.77 6.05 14.90
N ARG A 70 5.13 7.34 14.95
CA ARG A 70 6.30 7.82 15.68
C ARG A 70 6.23 7.42 17.15
N LYS A 71 7.30 6.79 17.67
CA LYS A 71 7.39 6.33 19.07
C LYS A 71 6.33 5.26 19.41
N GLY A 72 5.72 4.64 18.40
CA GLY A 72 4.73 3.58 18.60
C GLY A 72 5.35 2.37 19.29
N ASN A 73 4.60 1.75 20.19
CA ASN A 73 4.94 0.47 20.79
C ASN A 73 3.78 -0.51 20.54
N TYR A 74 3.98 -1.52 19.71
CA TYR A 74 2.94 -2.48 19.30
C TYR A 74 2.77 -3.65 20.27
N GLY A 75 3.41 -3.58 21.44
CA GLY A 75 3.08 -4.42 22.58
C GLY A 75 3.76 -5.78 22.60
N TRP A 76 4.37 -6.25 21.52
CA TRP A 76 5.17 -7.48 21.56
C TRP A 76 6.36 -7.33 22.52
N ARG A 77 6.62 -8.27 23.44
CA ARG A 77 6.04 -9.62 23.59
C ARG A 77 5.03 -9.75 24.75
N VAL A 78 4.38 -8.66 25.15
CA VAL A 78 3.31 -8.68 26.18
C VAL A 78 1.94 -8.98 25.58
N TYR A 79 1.71 -8.57 24.33
CA TYR A 79 0.47 -8.79 23.60
C TYR A 79 0.73 -9.51 22.28
N GLU A 80 -0.26 -10.31 21.87
CA GLU A 80 -0.40 -10.88 20.54
C GLU A 80 -1.83 -10.53 20.08
N GLY A 81 -1.95 -9.72 19.04
CA GLY A 81 -3.18 -9.01 18.75
C GLY A 81 -3.61 -8.10 19.91
N THR A 82 -4.82 -8.29 20.40
CA THR A 82 -5.35 -7.61 21.60
C THR A 82 -5.25 -8.46 22.86
N ASP A 83 -4.78 -9.70 22.75
CA ASP A 83 -4.77 -10.66 23.85
C ASP A 83 -3.41 -10.64 24.56
N ILE A 84 -3.43 -10.85 25.88
CA ILE A 84 -2.20 -10.94 26.67
C ILE A 84 -1.46 -12.22 26.26
N TYR A 85 -0.21 -12.06 25.85
CA TYR A 85 0.69 -13.15 25.55
C TYR A 85 1.64 -13.41 26.73
N THR A 86 1.67 -14.65 27.23
CA THR A 86 2.57 -15.05 28.31
C THR A 86 3.65 -15.98 27.75
N PRO A 87 4.87 -15.48 27.50
CA PRO A 87 5.96 -16.33 27.02
C PRO A 87 6.38 -17.33 28.09
N GLU A 88 6.65 -18.58 27.70
CA GLU A 88 7.30 -19.56 28.60
C GLU A 88 8.71 -19.11 29.01
N LYS A 89 9.42 -18.43 28.10
CA LYS A 89 10.75 -17.83 28.31
C LYS A 89 10.90 -16.53 27.52
N SER A 90 11.49 -15.52 28.15
CA SER A 90 11.75 -14.20 27.58
C SER A 90 13.18 -13.74 27.92
N PRO A 91 14.03 -13.42 26.92
CA PRO A 91 15.28 -12.73 27.18
C PRO A 91 14.99 -11.39 27.88
N GLY A 92 15.52 -11.20 29.08
CA GLY A 92 15.24 -10.00 29.91
C GLY A 92 14.10 -10.17 30.93
N GLY A 93 13.46 -11.34 30.98
CA GLY A 93 12.33 -11.62 31.89
C GLY A 93 11.00 -11.06 31.38
N ASN A 94 9.95 -11.28 32.16
CA ASN A 94 8.60 -10.86 31.77
C ASN A 94 8.44 -9.35 31.98
N THR A 95 8.12 -8.66 30.89
CA THR A 95 7.71 -7.25 30.95
C THR A 95 6.36 -7.16 31.65
N SER A 96 6.23 -6.27 32.64
CA SER A 96 4.96 -6.07 33.33
C SER A 96 3.93 -5.47 32.38
N ILE A 97 2.70 -5.99 32.38
CA ILE A 97 1.59 -5.42 31.60
C ILE A 97 1.42 -3.92 31.90
N SER A 98 1.57 -3.52 33.17
CA SER A 98 1.46 -2.12 33.60
C SER A 98 2.64 -1.23 33.20
N SER A 99 3.73 -1.79 32.67
CA SER A 99 4.93 -1.04 32.28
C SER A 99 4.91 -0.58 30.82
N ILE A 100 3.91 -0.99 30.04
CA ILE A 100 3.77 -0.60 28.63
C ILE A 100 2.40 0.02 28.36
N ASN A 101 2.33 0.84 27.32
CA ASN A 101 1.08 1.36 26.77
C ASN A 101 1.04 0.96 25.28
N PRO A 102 0.49 -0.21 24.94
CA PRO A 102 0.53 -0.73 23.58
C PRO A 102 -0.41 0.03 22.65
N ILE A 103 -0.04 0.10 21.38
CA ILE A 103 -0.92 0.42 20.27
C ILE A 103 -1.38 -0.91 19.68
N PHE A 104 -2.68 -1.18 19.75
CA PHE A 104 -3.24 -2.42 19.22
C PHE A 104 -3.40 -2.37 17.69
N PRO A 105 -3.40 -3.54 17.03
CA PRO A 105 -3.62 -3.61 15.59
C PRO A 105 -5.00 -3.08 15.21
N ILE A 106 -5.03 -2.38 14.07
CA ILE A 106 -6.24 -1.77 13.51
C ILE A 106 -7.07 -2.77 12.71
N MET A 107 -6.44 -3.84 12.24
CA MET A 107 -7.05 -4.97 11.54
C MET A 107 -6.24 -6.23 11.82
N GLY A 108 -6.82 -7.39 11.55
CA GLY A 108 -6.16 -8.67 11.77
C GLY A 108 -7.16 -9.79 11.85
N TYR A 109 -6.70 -10.98 12.20
CA TYR A 109 -7.56 -12.15 12.37
C TYR A 109 -6.91 -13.19 13.26
N LYS A 110 -7.76 -13.98 13.95
CA LYS A 110 -7.30 -15.18 14.66
C LYS A 110 -7.24 -16.35 13.70
N HIS A 111 -6.22 -17.20 13.84
CA HIS A 111 -6.04 -18.37 12.99
C HIS A 111 -7.26 -19.28 12.97
N LYS A 112 -7.89 -19.46 14.13
CA LYS A 112 -9.10 -20.28 14.32
C LYS A 112 -10.35 -19.75 13.61
N ASP A 113 -10.37 -18.47 13.25
CA ASP A 113 -11.54 -17.81 12.65
C ASP A 113 -11.52 -17.93 11.12
N ILE A 114 -10.38 -18.26 10.51
CA ILE A 114 -10.22 -18.33 9.04
C ILE A 114 -10.66 -19.68 8.48
N ASN A 115 -10.01 -20.77 8.89
CA ASN A 115 -10.39 -22.11 8.48
C ASN A 115 -10.15 -23.07 9.65
N LYS A 116 -11.21 -23.75 10.11
CA LYS A 116 -11.11 -24.65 11.27
C LYS A 116 -10.38 -25.96 10.97
N ASN A 117 -10.23 -26.32 9.69
CA ASN A 117 -9.58 -27.56 9.28
C ASN A 117 -8.08 -27.35 9.04
N GLU A 118 -7.71 -26.25 8.37
CA GLU A 118 -6.33 -25.96 7.95
C GLU A 118 -5.66 -24.84 8.76
N GLY A 119 -6.44 -24.04 9.50
CA GLY A 119 -5.99 -22.79 10.13
C GLY A 119 -5.92 -21.63 9.14
N SER A 120 -5.29 -20.53 9.55
CA SER A 120 -4.74 -19.55 8.61
C SER A 120 -3.25 -19.77 8.45
N ALA A 121 -2.66 -19.08 7.49
CA ALA A 121 -1.21 -18.94 7.44
C ALA A 121 -0.76 -17.58 7.99
N SER A 122 0.57 -17.40 8.04
CA SER A 122 1.20 -16.12 8.37
C SER A 122 0.76 -15.03 7.40
N ILE A 123 0.47 -13.85 7.92
CA ILE A 123 0.16 -12.69 7.10
C ILE A 123 1.39 -12.31 6.26
N THR A 124 1.17 -12.10 4.98
CA THR A 124 2.25 -11.71 4.05
C THR A 124 2.45 -10.19 4.02
N GLY A 125 1.53 -9.48 4.68
CA GLY A 125 1.38 -8.03 4.69
C GLY A 125 0.33 -7.55 3.69
N GLY A 126 0.48 -6.31 3.22
CA GLY A 126 -0.55 -5.67 2.41
C GLY A 126 -0.09 -4.42 1.65
N PHE A 127 -1.04 -3.82 0.94
CA PHE A 127 -0.81 -2.65 0.11
C PHE A 127 -2.03 -1.72 0.03
N PHE A 128 -1.83 -0.40 0.15
CA PHE A 128 -2.89 0.58 -0.13
C PHE A 128 -3.25 0.62 -1.61
N TYR A 129 -4.51 0.34 -1.93
CA TYR A 129 -5.00 0.35 -3.30
C TYR A 129 -5.37 1.77 -3.73
N ARG A 130 -4.53 2.38 -4.56
CA ARG A 130 -4.72 3.72 -5.14
C ARG A 130 -4.82 3.72 -6.67
N SER A 131 -5.01 2.55 -7.28
CA SER A 131 -5.34 2.48 -8.70
C SER A 131 -6.78 2.94 -8.93
N MET A 132 -7.05 3.41 -10.15
CA MET A 132 -8.40 3.69 -10.65
C MET A 132 -8.97 2.52 -11.48
N THR A 133 -8.19 1.44 -11.66
CA THR A 133 -8.58 0.27 -12.45
C THR A 133 -9.77 -0.46 -11.84
N ASP A 134 -9.78 -0.66 -10.52
CA ASP A 134 -10.97 -1.06 -9.75
C ASP A 134 -11.37 0.07 -8.79
N PRO A 135 -12.31 0.95 -9.18
CA PRO A 135 -12.68 2.08 -8.34
C PRO A 135 -13.41 1.70 -7.05
N CYS A 136 -13.91 0.46 -6.92
CA CYS A 136 -14.54 -0.02 -5.70
C CYS A 136 -13.53 -0.40 -4.60
N LEU A 137 -12.28 -0.68 -4.98
CA LEU A 137 -11.19 -0.94 -4.03
C LEU A 137 -10.41 0.33 -3.66
N HIS A 138 -10.63 1.44 -4.38
CA HIS A 138 -9.88 2.68 -4.20
C HIS A 138 -9.93 3.18 -2.74
N GLY A 139 -8.76 3.39 -2.15
CA GLY A 139 -8.58 3.83 -0.76
C GLY A 139 -8.54 2.71 0.28
N SER A 140 -8.81 1.46 -0.12
CA SER A 140 -8.74 0.30 0.78
C SER A 140 -7.29 -0.15 0.99
N TYR A 141 -7.00 -0.70 2.18
CA TYR A 141 -5.79 -1.45 2.42
C TYR A 141 -6.04 -2.94 2.14
N LEU A 142 -5.38 -3.49 1.13
CA LEU A 142 -5.54 -4.89 0.76
C LEU A 142 -4.48 -5.73 1.48
N TYR A 143 -4.88 -6.85 2.08
CA TYR A 143 -3.94 -7.74 2.76
C TYR A 143 -4.40 -9.20 2.66
N GLY A 144 -3.48 -10.12 2.96
CA GLY A 144 -3.68 -11.54 2.74
C GLY A 144 -2.62 -12.38 3.44
N ASP A 145 -2.92 -13.66 3.58
CA ASP A 145 -2.03 -14.65 4.18
C ASP A 145 -1.31 -15.49 3.13
N LEU A 146 -0.31 -16.26 3.58
CA LEU A 146 0.53 -17.08 2.69
C LEU A 146 -0.30 -18.08 1.87
N TYR A 147 -1.43 -18.59 2.36
CA TYR A 147 -2.24 -19.56 1.62
C TYR A 147 -3.09 -18.91 0.52
N ALA A 148 -3.25 -17.59 0.54
CA ALA A 148 -4.00 -16.85 -0.48
C ALA A 148 -5.47 -17.29 -0.65
N HIS A 149 -6.02 -18.08 0.28
CA HIS A 149 -7.42 -18.52 0.26
C HIS A 149 -8.36 -17.36 0.57
N ASN A 150 -7.92 -16.42 1.40
CA ASN A 150 -8.66 -15.20 1.72
C ASN A 150 -7.78 -13.99 1.46
N LEU A 151 -8.38 -12.97 0.86
CA LEU A 151 -7.84 -11.63 0.77
C LEU A 151 -8.84 -10.70 1.45
N TRP A 152 -8.34 -9.66 2.10
CA TRP A 152 -9.14 -8.73 2.88
C TRP A 152 -8.94 -7.31 2.39
N ALA A 153 -10.02 -6.52 2.48
CA ALA A 153 -9.99 -5.08 2.29
C ALA A 153 -10.29 -4.39 3.63
N GLY A 154 -9.35 -3.56 4.06
CA GLY A 154 -9.51 -2.63 5.16
C GLY A 154 -9.98 -1.28 4.67
N VAL A 155 -11.15 -0.83 5.12
CA VAL A 155 -11.68 0.50 4.81
C VAL A 155 -11.75 1.31 6.09
N GLU A 156 -11.18 2.51 6.05
CA GLU A 156 -11.25 3.42 7.18
C GLU A 156 -12.66 4.00 7.30
N THR A 157 -13.28 3.92 8.48
CA THR A 157 -14.63 4.42 8.69
C THR A 157 -14.82 4.91 10.13
N PRO A 158 -15.12 6.21 10.34
CA PRO A 158 -15.15 7.30 9.36
C PRO A 158 -13.79 7.62 8.75
N GLU A 159 -13.77 8.35 7.63
CA GLU A 159 -12.53 8.81 6.99
C GLU A 159 -11.65 9.61 7.97
N ASN A 160 -10.34 9.34 7.97
CA ASN A 160 -9.33 9.95 8.84
C ASN A 160 -9.52 9.70 10.35
N SER A 161 -10.28 8.67 10.74
CA SER A 161 -10.50 8.31 12.14
C SER A 161 -9.40 7.42 12.74
N GLY A 162 -8.57 6.78 11.91
CA GLY A 162 -7.68 5.68 12.28
C GLY A 162 -8.38 4.35 12.51
N ASN A 163 -9.71 4.28 12.41
CA ASN A 163 -10.49 3.07 12.64
C ASN A 163 -10.82 2.37 11.32
N PHE A 164 -10.48 1.10 11.22
CA PHE A 164 -10.67 0.30 10.01
C PHE A 164 -11.73 -0.78 10.22
N THR A 165 -12.54 -0.99 9.19
CA THR A 165 -13.44 -2.15 9.08
C THR A 165 -12.90 -3.07 8.00
N THR A 166 -12.83 -4.36 8.32
CA THR A 166 -12.35 -5.40 7.41
C THR A 166 -13.51 -6.12 6.74
N SER A 167 -13.36 -6.42 5.45
CA SER A 167 -14.22 -7.35 4.71
C SER A 167 -13.40 -8.33 3.87
N ASN A 168 -13.93 -9.53 3.62
CA ASN A 168 -13.35 -10.48 2.68
C ASN A 168 -13.55 -9.98 1.24
N ILE A 169 -12.52 -10.09 0.43
CA ILE A 169 -12.55 -9.82 -1.00
C ILE A 169 -12.90 -11.12 -1.73
N THR A 170 -13.97 -11.10 -2.50
CA THR A 170 -14.22 -12.14 -3.51
C THR A 170 -13.44 -11.79 -4.76
N PHE A 171 -12.67 -12.75 -5.28
CA PHE A 171 -11.85 -12.55 -6.48
C PHE A 171 -11.94 -13.74 -7.42
N GLY A 172 -11.72 -13.46 -8.70
CA GLY A 172 -11.89 -14.37 -9.81
C GLY A 172 -11.04 -13.91 -10.98
N CYS A 173 -10.91 -14.77 -11.98
CA CYS A 173 -10.05 -14.47 -13.12
C CYS A 173 -10.76 -13.73 -14.24
N ALA A 174 -10.00 -12.85 -14.89
CA ALA A 174 -10.48 -12.11 -16.03
C ALA A 174 -10.73 -13.06 -17.21
N LYS A 175 -11.93 -12.97 -17.79
CA LYS A 175 -12.38 -13.86 -18.90
C LYS A 175 -11.54 -13.70 -20.16
N ASP A 176 -10.91 -12.55 -20.32
CA ASP A 176 -10.07 -12.15 -21.44
C ASP A 176 -8.57 -12.11 -21.08
N SER A 177 -8.16 -12.78 -19.99
CA SER A 177 -6.75 -12.89 -19.64
C SER A 177 -5.98 -13.64 -20.74
N PRO A 178 -4.83 -13.14 -21.22
CA PRO A 178 -4.01 -13.83 -22.22
C PRO A 178 -3.40 -15.13 -21.68
N VAL A 179 -3.25 -15.22 -20.36
CA VAL A 179 -2.82 -16.44 -19.65
C VAL A 179 -4.02 -16.93 -18.85
N PRO A 180 -4.57 -18.12 -19.14
CA PRO A 180 -5.64 -18.71 -18.35
C PRO A 180 -5.21 -18.89 -16.90
N CYS A 181 -6.10 -18.59 -15.96
CA CYS A 181 -5.85 -18.95 -14.57
C CYS A 181 -6.19 -20.42 -14.32
N ASP A 182 -5.35 -21.05 -13.53
CA ASP A 182 -5.72 -22.29 -12.87
C ASP A 182 -6.75 -22.01 -11.78
N LEU A 183 -7.68 -22.94 -11.60
CA LEU A 183 -8.70 -22.89 -10.56
C LEU A 183 -8.41 -23.94 -9.50
N VAL A 184 -8.78 -23.65 -8.26
CA VAL A 184 -8.73 -24.64 -7.18
C VAL A 184 -9.71 -25.78 -7.53
N PRO A 185 -9.29 -27.07 -7.48
CA PRO A 185 -10.17 -28.18 -7.83
C PRO A 185 -11.48 -28.16 -7.06
N GLY A 186 -12.62 -28.16 -7.77
CA GLY A 186 -13.96 -28.12 -7.17
C GLY A 186 -14.42 -26.73 -6.69
N SER A 187 -13.69 -25.67 -7.05
CA SER A 187 -14.01 -24.27 -6.72
C SER A 187 -13.90 -23.37 -7.95
N GLU A 188 -14.55 -22.20 -7.91
CA GLU A 188 -14.40 -21.13 -8.92
C GLU A 188 -13.25 -20.16 -8.58
N GLN A 189 -12.57 -20.38 -7.46
CA GLN A 189 -11.50 -19.52 -6.99
C GLN A 189 -10.19 -19.76 -7.75
N PRO A 190 -9.45 -18.70 -8.12
CA PRO A 190 -8.13 -18.83 -8.73
C PRO A 190 -7.15 -19.57 -7.81
N ALA A 191 -6.43 -20.55 -8.35
CA ALA A 191 -5.37 -21.27 -7.65
C ALA A 191 -4.09 -20.43 -7.65
N LEU A 192 -4.02 -19.45 -6.74
CA LEU A 192 -2.84 -18.57 -6.60
C LEU A 192 -1.62 -19.30 -5.98
N GLY A 193 -1.80 -20.49 -5.40
CA GLY A 193 -0.78 -21.16 -4.62
C GLY A 193 -0.42 -20.33 -3.39
N TYR A 194 0.86 -20.09 -3.13
CA TYR A 194 1.31 -19.29 -2.01
C TYR A 194 1.47 -17.81 -2.37
N LEU A 195 0.83 -16.91 -1.63
CA LEU A 195 1.03 -15.47 -1.77
C LEU A 195 2.35 -15.08 -1.09
N PHE A 196 3.23 -14.38 -1.80
CA PHE A 196 4.52 -13.95 -1.27
C PHE A 196 4.58 -12.46 -0.98
N SER A 197 3.98 -11.64 -1.84
CA SER A 197 3.98 -10.18 -1.66
C SER A 197 3.02 -9.47 -2.61
N TYR A 198 3.02 -8.15 -2.52
CA TYR A 198 2.31 -7.26 -3.42
C TYR A 198 3.30 -6.46 -4.29
N GLY A 199 2.83 -5.84 -5.36
CA GLY A 199 3.62 -4.97 -6.22
C GLY A 199 2.80 -3.79 -6.66
N GLN A 200 3.45 -2.69 -6.98
CA GLN A 200 2.78 -1.55 -7.61
C GLN A 200 3.63 -1.04 -8.76
N ASP A 201 3.01 -0.75 -9.90
CA ASP A 201 3.67 -0.10 -11.03
C ASP A 201 3.54 1.43 -10.99
N ASN A 202 4.08 2.10 -12.01
CA ASN A 202 4.03 3.56 -12.10
C ASN A 202 2.60 4.12 -12.31
N ASN A 203 1.67 3.30 -12.82
CA ASN A 203 0.25 3.64 -12.99
C ASN A 203 -0.57 3.37 -11.72
N LYS A 204 0.10 2.96 -10.64
CA LYS A 204 -0.48 2.61 -9.34
C LYS A 204 -1.27 1.32 -9.33
N ASP A 205 -1.21 0.57 -10.43
CA ASP A 205 -1.83 -0.74 -10.53
C ASP A 205 -1.14 -1.70 -9.59
N VAL A 206 -1.96 -2.46 -8.85
CA VAL A 206 -1.49 -3.39 -7.83
C VAL A 206 -1.40 -4.80 -8.40
N TYR A 207 -0.33 -5.48 -8.01
CA TYR A 207 0.00 -6.84 -8.40
C TYR A 207 0.14 -7.72 -7.18
N LEU A 208 -0.22 -8.99 -7.31
CA LEU A 208 0.04 -10.05 -6.34
C LEU A 208 1.16 -10.92 -6.90
N LEU A 209 2.20 -11.12 -6.11
CA LEU A 209 3.25 -12.09 -6.39
C LEU A 209 2.92 -13.37 -5.65
N SER A 210 2.71 -14.46 -6.38
CA SER A 210 2.44 -15.77 -5.80
C SER A 210 3.33 -16.86 -6.40
N SER A 211 3.27 -18.07 -5.85
CA SER A 211 4.03 -19.21 -6.36
C SER A 211 3.60 -19.67 -7.75
N SER A 212 2.37 -19.34 -8.17
CA SER A 212 1.84 -19.67 -9.50
C SER A 212 2.08 -18.56 -10.53
N GLY A 213 2.42 -17.34 -10.11
CA GLY A 213 2.72 -16.25 -11.04
C GLY A 213 2.58 -14.85 -10.46
N VAL A 214 2.51 -13.86 -11.36
CA VAL A 214 2.26 -12.46 -11.02
C VAL A 214 0.90 -12.06 -11.58
N TYR A 215 -0.01 -11.66 -10.69
CA TYR A 215 -1.40 -11.34 -11.02
C TYR A 215 -1.64 -9.85 -10.87
N ARG A 216 -2.20 -9.21 -11.88
CA ARG A 216 -2.61 -7.80 -11.80
C ARG A 216 -4.07 -7.72 -11.36
N ILE A 217 -4.40 -6.79 -10.47
CA ILE A 217 -5.80 -6.43 -10.19
C ILE A 217 -6.35 -5.65 -11.38
N VAL A 218 -7.48 -6.09 -11.93
CA VAL A 218 -8.11 -5.57 -13.15
C VAL A 218 -9.53 -5.10 -12.86
N PRO A 219 -10.20 -4.39 -13.81
CA PRO A 219 -11.57 -3.93 -13.58
C PRO A 219 -12.51 -5.10 -13.25
N PRO A 220 -13.38 -4.95 -12.23
CA PRO A 220 -14.23 -6.03 -11.73
C PRO A 220 -15.14 -6.63 -12.82
N SER A 221 -15.58 -5.80 -13.76
CA SER A 221 -16.36 -6.22 -14.93
C SER A 221 -15.68 -7.32 -15.78
N ARG A 222 -14.34 -7.33 -15.87
CA ARG A 222 -13.59 -8.38 -16.60
C ARG A 222 -13.63 -9.73 -15.90
N CYS A 223 -13.80 -9.73 -14.59
CA CYS A 223 -13.94 -10.94 -13.76
C CYS A 223 -15.41 -11.30 -13.52
N GLY A 224 -16.38 -10.56 -14.08
CA GLY A 224 -17.80 -10.79 -13.90
C GLY A 224 -18.38 -10.23 -12.60
N TYR A 225 -17.66 -9.34 -11.92
CA TYR A 225 -18.16 -8.60 -10.76
C TYR A 225 -18.72 -7.24 -11.19
N THR A 226 -19.57 -6.66 -10.34
CA THR A 226 -20.15 -5.34 -10.56
C THR A 226 -19.55 -4.33 -9.60
N CYS A 227 -19.09 -3.20 -10.13
CA CYS A 227 -18.73 -2.04 -9.31
C CYS A 227 -19.65 -0.85 -9.65
N ALA A 228 -20.28 -0.28 -8.62
CA ALA A 228 -21.18 0.87 -8.79
C ALA A 228 -20.46 2.09 -9.43
N TYR A 229 -19.15 2.20 -9.22
CA TYR A 229 -18.34 3.31 -9.70
C TYR A 229 -17.76 3.08 -11.11
N GLU A 230 -17.79 1.87 -11.66
CA GLU A 230 -17.38 1.62 -13.06
C GLU A 230 -18.36 2.24 -14.07
N SER A 231 -19.64 2.37 -13.71
CA SER A 231 -20.68 2.89 -14.62
C SER A 231 -20.72 4.43 -14.70
N GLY A 232 -19.94 5.12 -13.87
CA GLY A 232 -19.96 6.58 -13.72
C GLY A 232 -19.09 7.38 -14.70
N THR A 233 -18.21 6.71 -15.46
CA THR A 233 -17.29 7.37 -16.42
C THR A 233 -17.74 7.31 -17.88
N ALA A 234 -18.90 6.70 -18.18
CA ALA A 234 -19.55 6.79 -19.49
C ALA A 234 -20.38 8.09 -19.64
N GLY A 235 -19.87 9.21 -19.13
CA GLY A 235 -20.39 10.55 -19.42
C GLY A 235 -19.77 11.04 -20.71
N SER A 236 -20.54 11.03 -21.79
CA SER A 236 -20.22 11.58 -23.10
C SER A 236 -19.41 12.88 -23.02
N THR A 237 -18.14 12.83 -23.44
CA THR A 237 -17.47 14.05 -23.92
C THR A 237 -18.15 14.40 -25.24
N PRO A 238 -18.78 15.59 -25.41
CA PRO A 238 -19.27 15.98 -26.72
C PRO A 238 -18.05 16.09 -27.64
N ALA A 239 -18.07 15.34 -28.74
CA ALA A 239 -17.11 15.55 -29.82
C ALA A 239 -17.11 17.03 -30.21
N PRO A 240 -15.95 17.66 -30.45
CA PRO A 240 -15.93 19.05 -30.90
C PRO A 240 -16.68 19.13 -32.23
N THR A 241 -17.81 19.84 -32.23
CA THR A 241 -18.62 20.11 -33.41
C THR A 241 -17.79 20.91 -34.39
N SER A 242 -17.43 20.28 -35.50
CA SER A 242 -16.86 20.95 -36.67
C SER A 242 -17.83 22.03 -37.19
N PRO A 243 -17.37 23.25 -37.48
CA PRO A 243 -18.25 24.31 -37.97
C PRO A 243 -18.70 24.02 -39.41
N PRO A 244 -19.90 24.46 -39.82
CA PRO A 244 -20.43 24.17 -41.15
C PRO A 244 -19.66 24.93 -42.23
N ARG A 245 -19.33 24.23 -43.33
CA ARG A 245 -18.83 24.84 -44.58
C ARG A 245 -19.93 25.69 -45.20
N GLY A 246 -19.77 27.01 -45.13
CA GLY A 246 -20.47 27.99 -45.95
C GLY A 246 -19.52 28.61 -46.98
N SER A 247 -19.84 28.42 -48.25
CA SER A 247 -19.17 28.99 -49.43
C SER A 247 -19.32 30.51 -49.48
N SER A 248 -18.25 31.27 -49.78
CA SER A 248 -18.11 32.02 -51.03
C SER A 248 -16.94 33.03 -51.00
N SER A 249 -16.35 33.16 -52.17
CA SER A 249 -15.22 33.97 -52.62
C SER A 249 -15.40 35.48 -52.52
N ASN A 250 -14.29 36.21 -52.24
CA ASN A 250 -13.74 37.32 -53.05
C ASN A 250 -12.57 37.98 -52.28
N MET A 251 -11.34 37.96 -52.85
CA MET A 251 -10.64 39.14 -53.43
C MET A 251 -10.26 40.20 -52.36
N LEU A 252 -9.03 40.70 -52.16
CA LEU A 252 -7.89 41.00 -53.03
C LEU A 252 -6.66 41.37 -52.15
N LYS A 253 -5.47 41.12 -52.70
CA LYS A 253 -4.24 41.96 -52.74
C LYS A 253 -3.50 42.37 -51.46
N GLY A 254 -2.18 42.15 -51.52
CA GLY A 254 -1.15 43.10 -51.08
C GLY A 254 -0.27 42.56 -49.96
N SER A 255 0.85 41.90 -50.24
CA SER A 255 2.18 42.46 -50.56
C SER A 255 3.14 42.35 -49.38
N CYS A 256 4.23 41.66 -49.65
CA CYS A 256 5.40 41.39 -48.82
C CYS A 256 6.18 42.69 -48.53
N LYS A 257 6.69 42.86 -47.29
CA LYS A 257 8.04 43.41 -47.03
C LYS A 257 8.42 43.37 -45.53
N SER A 258 9.48 42.59 -45.28
CA SER A 258 10.63 42.76 -44.37
C SER A 258 10.67 44.00 -43.46
N LEU A 259 11.08 43.81 -42.18
CA LEU A 259 12.34 44.41 -41.70
C LEU A 259 12.86 43.76 -40.40
N LEU A 260 14.19 43.60 -40.37
CA LEU A 260 15.08 43.08 -39.34
C LEU A 260 15.52 44.17 -38.33
N LEU A 261 15.94 43.73 -37.14
CA LEU A 261 16.90 44.33 -36.17
C LEU A 261 16.53 45.61 -35.38
N LEU A 262 16.74 45.55 -34.05
CA LEU A 262 17.87 46.22 -33.39
C LEU A 262 18.10 45.68 -31.95
N LEU A 263 19.34 45.28 -31.65
CA LEU A 263 19.91 45.19 -30.29
C LEU A 263 20.13 46.60 -29.73
N LEU A 264 20.07 46.78 -28.40
CA LEU A 264 20.93 47.71 -27.65
C LEU A 264 21.05 47.28 -26.18
N LEU A 265 22.30 47.31 -25.70
CA LEU A 265 22.80 46.98 -24.36
C LEU A 265 22.37 47.97 -23.27
N PHE A 266 22.33 47.52 -22.00
CA PHE A 266 22.87 48.29 -20.88
C PHE A 266 23.51 47.37 -19.82
N ILE A 267 24.73 47.73 -19.43
CA ILE A 267 25.59 47.16 -18.37
C ILE A 267 25.57 48.12 -17.17
N GLY A 268 25.72 47.57 -15.94
CA GLY A 268 26.13 48.27 -14.71
C GLY A 268 25.03 48.31 -13.64
N LEU A 269 25.24 48.05 -12.35
CA LEU A 269 26.44 48.11 -11.50
C LEU A 269 26.23 47.24 -10.24
N SER A 270 27.36 46.85 -9.65
CA SER A 270 27.55 46.18 -8.36
C SER A 270 27.00 46.97 -7.16
N TYR A 271 26.51 46.25 -6.15
CA TYR A 271 26.90 46.36 -4.73
C TYR A 271 26.66 45.00 -4.04
#